data_AF-A0A644WHQ0-F1
#
_entry.id   AF-A0A644WHQ0-F1
#
_cell.length_a   1.000
_cell.length_b   1.000
_cell.length_c   1.000
_cell.angle_alpha   90.00
_cell.angle_beta   90.00
_cell.angle_gamma   90.00
#
_symmetry.space_group_name_H-M   'P 1'
#
loop_
_entity.id
_entity.type
_entity.pdbx_description
1 polymer ?
#
loop_
_entity_poly.entity_id
_entity_poly.type
_entity_poly.pdbx_seq_one_letter_code
_entity_poly.pdbx_strand_id
1 'polypeptide(L)'
;MGDWYDDGFEVDCPKCHEHFPGLIMFPMVDEVLEKGSKRDKLAAAKQKKSREKWLASILTNINQLPDLHSDLMTFVLREVKEGGENYIEITYNDEVVWKEIRVYEYYERFIKIGKLFQEKYGNKMIDIVPDVNGVYLYGDDSRADQIIEDFRKELRANLMTAGVL
;
A
#
# COMPACT_ATOMS: atom_id res chain seq x y z
N MET A 1 -12.52 0.24 -32.70
CA MET A 1 -11.88 -0.55 -31.64
C MET A 1 -12.03 0.30 -30.41
N GLY A 2 -12.79 -0.15 -29.41
CA GLY A 2 -13.13 0.67 -28.23
C GLY A 2 -11.96 0.80 -27.25
N ASP A 3 -12.11 1.72 -26.31
CA ASP A 3 -11.10 2.02 -25.30
C ASP A 3 -11.07 0.98 -24.17
N TRP A 4 -9.88 0.81 -23.59
CA TRP A 4 -9.64 -0.07 -22.44
C TRP A 4 -9.70 0.75 -21.15
N TYR A 5 -10.37 0.19 -20.16
CA TYR A 5 -10.49 0.75 -18.82
C TYR A 5 -10.01 -0.28 -17.80
N ASP A 6 -9.79 0.17 -16.57
CA ASP A 6 -9.31 -0.71 -15.49
C ASP A 6 -10.26 -1.89 -15.23
N ASP A 7 -11.57 -1.64 -15.35
CA ASP A 7 -12.63 -2.59 -14.99
C ASP A 7 -13.38 -3.17 -16.20
N GLY A 8 -12.96 -2.87 -17.41
CA GLY A 8 -13.64 -3.36 -18.60
C GLY A 8 -13.12 -2.77 -19.91
N PHE A 9 -13.83 -3.04 -20.98
CA PHE A 9 -13.51 -2.46 -22.28
C PHE A 9 -14.77 -2.13 -23.06
N GLU A 10 -14.68 -1.08 -23.85
CA GLU A 10 -15.73 -0.68 -24.76
C GLU A 10 -15.72 -1.55 -26.01
N VAL A 11 -16.93 -1.89 -26.47
CA VAL A 11 -17.14 -2.59 -27.73
C VAL A 11 -17.97 -1.74 -28.66
N ASP A 12 -17.36 -1.38 -29.79
CA ASP A 12 -18.06 -0.69 -30.86
C ASP A 12 -19.06 -1.61 -31.54
N CYS A 13 -20.16 -1.02 -32.02
CA CYS A 13 -21.05 -1.69 -32.95
C CYS A 13 -20.26 -2.07 -34.22
N PRO A 14 -20.14 -3.37 -34.57
CA PRO A 14 -19.32 -3.81 -35.70
C PRO A 14 -19.91 -3.43 -37.07
N LYS A 15 -21.10 -2.82 -37.11
CA LYS A 15 -21.81 -2.47 -38.35
C LYS A 15 -21.80 -0.98 -38.67
N CYS A 16 -21.99 -0.12 -37.67
CA CYS A 16 -22.13 1.32 -37.90
C CYS A 16 -21.02 2.16 -37.27
N HIS A 17 -20.21 1.60 -36.36
CA HIS A 17 -19.11 2.30 -35.67
C HIS A 17 -19.48 3.61 -34.96
N GLU A 18 -20.75 4.00 -34.92
CA GLU A 18 -21.26 5.18 -34.23
C GLU A 18 -22.48 4.82 -33.37
N HIS A 19 -22.47 5.39 -32.16
CA HIS A 19 -23.47 5.39 -31.08
C HIS A 19 -23.53 4.18 -30.12
N PHE A 20 -23.23 4.50 -28.86
CA PHE A 20 -23.21 3.74 -27.61
C PHE A 20 -22.39 2.43 -27.61
N PRO A 21 -21.10 2.49 -27.23
CA PRO A 21 -20.30 1.30 -27.04
C PRO A 21 -20.89 0.49 -25.89
N GLY A 22 -21.10 -0.81 -26.11
CA GLY A 22 -21.42 -1.70 -24.99
C GLY A 22 -20.17 -1.80 -24.10
N LEU A 23 -20.31 -1.54 -22.81
CA LEU A 23 -19.22 -1.77 -21.85
C LEU A 23 -19.25 -3.22 -21.40
N ILE A 24 -18.19 -3.97 -21.69
CA ILE A 24 -17.98 -5.30 -21.13
C ILE A 24 -17.12 -5.15 -19.88
N MET A 25 -17.73 -5.38 -18.73
CA MET A 25 -17.03 -5.39 -17.45
C MET A 25 -16.21 -6.68 -17.31
N PHE A 26 -15.01 -6.58 -16.72
CA PHE A 26 -14.27 -7.75 -16.30
C PHE A 26 -14.98 -8.45 -15.14
N PRO A 27 -14.93 -9.80 -15.07
CA PRO A 27 -15.61 -10.55 -14.02
C PRO A 27 -14.95 -10.30 -12.67
N MET A 28 -15.77 -10.21 -11.63
CA MET A 28 -15.29 -10.15 -10.24
C MET A 28 -14.65 -11.48 -9.84
N VAL A 29 -13.73 -11.45 -8.86
CA VAL A 29 -13.05 -12.66 -8.36
C VAL A 29 -14.04 -13.76 -7.97
N ASP A 30 -15.14 -13.41 -7.31
CA ASP A 30 -16.16 -14.38 -6.89
C ASP A 30 -16.94 -14.97 -8.09
N GLU A 31 -17.17 -14.19 -9.14
CA GLU A 31 -17.77 -14.69 -10.38
C GLU A 31 -16.84 -15.65 -11.12
N VAL A 32 -15.54 -15.37 -11.14
CA VAL A 32 -14.53 -16.28 -11.71
C VAL A 32 -14.47 -17.59 -10.91
N LEU A 33 -14.56 -17.53 -9.57
CA LEU A 33 -14.61 -18.73 -8.72
C LEU A 33 -15.84 -19.60 -9.01
N GLU A 34 -16.99 -18.96 -9.26
CA GLU A 34 -18.25 -19.66 -9.56
C GLU A 34 -18.28 -20.22 -10.99
N LYS A 35 -17.94 -19.40 -11.99
CA LYS A 35 -18.24 -19.67 -13.41
C LYS A 35 -17.01 -19.83 -14.31
N GLY A 36 -15.82 -19.49 -13.84
CA GLY A 36 -14.58 -19.53 -14.63
C GLY A 36 -14.08 -20.93 -14.98
N SER A 37 -13.06 -21.02 -15.82
CA SER A 37 -12.40 -22.29 -16.13
C SER A 37 -11.66 -22.86 -14.90
N LYS A 38 -11.27 -24.14 -14.92
CA LYS A 38 -10.47 -24.74 -13.81
C LYS A 38 -9.19 -23.94 -13.52
N ARG A 39 -8.53 -23.43 -14.57
CA ARG A 39 -7.31 -22.62 -14.45
C ARG A 39 -7.62 -21.28 -13.81
N ASP A 40 -8.69 -20.60 -14.25
CA ASP A 40 -9.03 -19.27 -13.76
C ASP A 40 -9.52 -19.34 -12.31
N LYS A 41 -10.30 -20.36 -11.96
CA LYS A 41 -10.69 -20.64 -10.57
C LYS A 41 -9.48 -20.81 -9.64
N LEU A 42 -8.45 -21.54 -10.09
CA LEU A 42 -7.23 -21.71 -9.31
C LEU A 42 -6.48 -20.39 -9.11
N ALA A 43 -6.39 -19.56 -10.16
CA ALA A 43 -5.76 -18.26 -10.10
C ALA A 43 -6.55 -17.29 -9.19
N ALA A 44 -7.87 -17.22 -9.34
CA ALA A 44 -8.77 -16.41 -8.51
C ALA A 44 -8.71 -16.82 -7.04
N ALA A 45 -8.68 -18.12 -6.75
CA ALA A 45 -8.53 -18.63 -5.38
C ALA A 45 -7.20 -18.21 -4.75
N LYS A 46 -6.10 -18.26 -5.54
CA LYS A 46 -4.79 -17.77 -5.09
C LYS A 46 -4.81 -16.27 -4.83
N GLN A 47 -5.38 -15.48 -5.74
CA GLN A 47 -5.50 -14.03 -5.60
C GLN A 47 -6.31 -13.66 -4.36
N LYS A 48 -7.47 -14.29 -4.15
CA LYS A 48 -8.32 -14.08 -2.97
C LYS A 48 -7.56 -14.37 -1.68
N LYS A 49 -6.89 -15.52 -1.60
CA LYS A 49 -6.07 -15.88 -0.44
C LYS A 49 -4.92 -14.90 -0.18
N SER A 50 -4.23 -14.43 -1.23
CA SER A 50 -3.17 -13.42 -1.09
C SER A 50 -3.73 -12.08 -0.61
N ARG A 51 -4.90 -11.66 -1.11
CA ARG A 51 -5.59 -10.45 -0.65
C ARG A 51 -5.98 -10.55 0.82
N GLU A 52 -6.57 -11.67 1.24
CA GLU A 52 -6.96 -11.91 2.63
C GLU A 52 -5.76 -11.88 3.57
N LYS A 53 -4.65 -12.52 3.19
CA LYS A 53 -3.39 -12.46 3.95
C LYS A 53 -2.86 -11.04 4.08
N TRP A 54 -2.85 -10.28 2.98
CA TRP A 54 -2.39 -8.90 3.00
C TRP A 54 -3.27 -8.05 3.93
N LEU A 55 -4.59 -8.12 3.78
CA LEU A 55 -5.54 -7.42 4.65
C LEU A 55 -5.35 -7.78 6.13
N ALA A 56 -5.10 -9.05 6.45
CA ALA A 56 -4.83 -9.49 7.81
C ALA A 56 -3.50 -8.96 8.39
N SER A 57 -2.55 -8.59 7.53
CA SER A 57 -1.25 -8.04 7.93
C SER A 57 -1.25 -6.52 8.14
N ILE A 58 -2.30 -5.82 7.68
CA ILE A 58 -2.34 -4.35 7.67
C ILE A 58 -2.49 -3.77 9.07
N LEU A 59 -1.71 -2.72 9.38
CA LEU A 59 -1.95 -1.84 10.52
C LEU A 59 -3.23 -1.06 10.28
N THR A 60 -4.21 -1.29 11.15
CA THR A 60 -5.54 -0.66 11.07
C THR A 60 -5.78 0.35 12.18
N ASN A 61 -5.13 0.19 13.33
CA ASN A 61 -5.34 1.04 14.49
C ASN A 61 -4.08 1.15 15.37
N ILE A 62 -3.99 2.22 16.15
CA ILE A 62 -2.84 2.54 17.01
C ILE A 62 -2.64 1.55 18.17
N ASN A 63 -3.66 0.80 18.58
CA ASN A 63 -3.54 -0.16 19.69
C ASN A 63 -2.72 -1.40 19.30
N GLN A 64 -2.50 -1.62 18.00
CA GLN A 64 -1.60 -2.65 17.49
C GLN A 64 -0.13 -2.26 17.62
N LEU A 65 0.18 -0.98 17.91
CA LEU A 65 1.54 -0.49 18.06
C LEU A 65 1.99 -0.57 19.53
N PRO A 66 3.25 -0.96 19.78
CA PRO A 66 3.80 -1.01 21.12
C PRO A 66 3.90 0.38 21.73
N ASP A 67 3.99 0.44 23.06
CA ASP A 67 4.35 1.67 23.76
C ASP A 67 5.87 1.83 23.74
N LEU A 68 6.34 2.95 23.18
CA LEU A 68 7.75 3.30 23.12
C LEU A 68 7.99 4.55 23.96
N HIS A 69 8.99 4.49 24.85
CA HIS A 69 9.33 5.58 25.75
C HIS A 69 10.69 6.17 25.37
N SER A 70 10.68 6.97 24.31
CA SER A 70 11.81 7.79 23.89
C SER A 70 11.37 9.25 23.71
N ASP A 71 12.32 10.18 23.65
CA ASP A 71 12.06 11.60 23.48
C ASP A 71 11.81 11.93 22.01
N LEU A 72 12.68 11.43 21.11
CA LEU A 72 12.60 11.64 19.67
C LEU A 72 12.82 10.31 18.94
N MET A 73 11.91 9.97 18.04
CA MET A 73 11.86 8.68 17.34
C MET A 73 11.87 8.88 15.83
N THR A 74 12.91 8.35 15.18
CA THR A 74 12.96 8.16 13.73
C THR A 74 12.83 6.69 13.42
N PHE A 75 11.84 6.33 12.62
CA PHE A 75 11.59 4.96 12.21
C PHE A 75 12.25 4.69 10.85
N VAL A 76 12.52 3.43 10.54
CA VAL A 76 13.07 3.01 9.25
C VAL A 76 12.19 1.94 8.64
N LEU A 77 11.72 2.19 7.41
CA LEU A 77 11.02 1.22 6.59
C LEU A 77 12.04 0.40 5.80
N ARG A 78 11.98 -0.93 5.92
CA ARG A 78 12.84 -1.89 5.21
C ARG A 78 12.01 -2.92 4.46
N GLU A 79 12.59 -3.50 3.42
CA GLU A 79 12.04 -4.67 2.73
C GLU A 79 12.75 -5.94 3.19
N VAL A 80 11.98 -6.95 3.61
CA VAL A 80 12.53 -8.24 4.02
C VAL A 80 11.80 -9.39 3.36
N LYS A 81 12.49 -10.53 3.21
CA LYS A 81 11.90 -11.78 2.73
C LYS A 81 12.01 -12.85 3.81
N GLU A 82 10.88 -13.37 4.25
CA GLU A 82 10.81 -14.38 5.30
C GLU A 82 9.76 -15.43 4.93
N GLY A 83 10.07 -16.72 5.13
CA GLY A 83 9.09 -17.79 4.90
C GLY A 83 8.53 -17.86 3.47
N GLY A 84 9.22 -17.28 2.48
CA GLY A 84 8.76 -17.19 1.08
C GLY A 84 7.83 -16.02 0.78
N GLU A 85 7.54 -15.16 1.76
CA GLU A 85 6.72 -13.95 1.62
C GLU A 85 7.62 -12.71 1.69
N ASN A 86 7.23 -11.63 1.00
CA ASN A 86 7.94 -10.36 1.09
C ASN A 86 7.17 -9.42 2.02
N TYR A 87 7.88 -8.76 2.92
CA TYR A 87 7.30 -7.86 3.91
C TYR A 87 7.91 -6.47 3.82
N ILE A 88 7.13 -5.52 4.29
CA ILE A 88 7.59 -4.22 4.75
C ILE A 88 7.72 -4.31 6.27
N GLU A 89 8.88 -3.97 6.80
CA GLU A 89 9.13 -3.83 8.23
C GLU A 89 9.38 -2.37 8.57
N ILE A 90 8.77 -1.90 9.65
CA ILE A 90 9.07 -0.60 10.25
C ILE A 90 9.81 -0.86 11.55
N THR A 91 10.99 -0.30 11.65
CA THR A 91 11.93 -0.54 12.74
C THR A 91 12.24 0.73 13.51
N TYR A 92 12.57 0.58 14.79
CA TYR A 92 13.10 1.62 15.67
C TYR A 92 14.26 1.04 16.47
N ASN A 93 15.44 1.66 16.38
CA ASN A 93 16.68 1.13 16.98
C ASN A 93 16.95 -0.35 16.61
N ASP A 94 16.73 -0.69 15.32
CA ASP A 94 16.84 -2.05 14.75
C ASP A 94 15.84 -3.09 15.27
N GLU A 95 14.94 -2.73 16.18
CA GLU A 95 13.84 -3.58 16.62
C GLU A 95 12.61 -3.39 15.72
N VAL A 96 11.92 -4.49 15.39
CA VAL A 96 10.70 -4.46 14.57
C VAL A 96 9.55 -3.92 15.41
N VAL A 97 9.02 -2.75 15.01
CA VAL A 97 7.85 -2.13 15.62
C VAL A 97 6.57 -2.64 14.95
N TRP A 98 6.63 -2.80 13.63
CA TRP A 98 5.50 -3.28 12.85
C TRP A 98 5.94 -3.96 11.55
N LYS A 99 5.10 -4.87 11.04
CA LYS A 99 5.37 -5.66 9.83
C LYS A 99 4.10 -5.96 9.05
N GLU A 100 4.12 -5.72 7.74
CA GLU A 100 3.01 -6.01 6.82
C GLU A 100 3.51 -6.73 5.56
N ILE A 101 2.62 -7.44 4.86
CA ILE A 101 2.95 -7.99 3.55
C ILE A 101 3.17 -6.84 2.56
N ARG A 102 4.27 -6.93 1.79
CA ARG A 102 4.62 -5.95 0.76
C ARG A 102 3.72 -6.13 -0.46
N VAL A 103 3.17 -5.03 -0.92
CA VAL A 103 2.49 -4.92 -2.22
C VAL A 103 3.20 -3.91 -3.10
N TYR A 104 2.89 -3.95 -4.39
CA TYR A 104 3.36 -2.94 -5.36
C TYR A 104 2.68 -1.59 -5.08
N GLU A 105 3.35 -0.49 -5.39
CA GLU A 105 2.91 0.89 -5.10
C GLU A 105 2.55 1.11 -3.62
N TYR A 106 3.49 0.75 -2.75
CA TYR A 106 3.30 0.84 -1.31
C TYR A 106 3.25 2.28 -0.76
N TYR A 107 3.51 3.31 -1.57
CA TYR A 107 3.57 4.70 -1.11
C TYR A 107 2.28 5.15 -0.39
N GLU A 108 1.10 4.78 -0.85
CA GLU A 108 -0.15 5.13 -0.15
C GLU A 108 -0.22 4.50 1.25
N ARG A 109 0.23 3.24 1.35
CA ARG A 109 0.34 2.52 2.63
C ARG A 109 1.37 3.16 3.53
N PHE A 110 2.52 3.57 3.00
CA PHE A 110 3.55 4.30 3.74
C PHE A 110 2.97 5.55 4.43
N ILE A 111 2.21 6.38 3.70
CA ILE A 111 1.56 7.57 4.27
C ILE A 111 0.57 7.18 5.37
N LYS A 112 -0.28 6.18 5.11
CA LYS A 112 -1.30 5.74 6.07
C LYS A 112 -0.68 5.19 7.35
N ILE A 113 0.41 4.43 7.25
CA ILE A 113 1.12 3.91 8.43
C ILE A 113 1.80 5.06 9.17
N GLY A 114 2.47 5.97 8.45
CA GLY A 114 3.08 7.15 9.08
C GLY A 114 2.08 7.97 9.89
N LYS A 115 0.87 8.17 9.39
CA LYS A 115 -0.21 8.85 10.13
C LYS A 115 -0.64 8.10 11.40
N LEU A 116 -0.73 6.77 11.36
CA LEU A 116 -1.04 5.96 12.55
C LEU A 116 0.09 6.02 13.59
N PHE A 117 1.35 6.01 13.14
CA PHE A 117 2.50 6.19 14.02
C PHE A 117 2.50 7.60 14.64
N GLN A 118 2.20 8.63 13.84
CA GLN A 118 2.09 10.00 14.34
C GLN A 118 0.95 10.14 15.36
N GLU A 119 -0.18 9.48 15.14
CA GLU A 119 -1.29 9.45 16.10
C GLU A 119 -0.88 8.76 17.42
N LYS A 120 -0.15 7.62 17.34
CA LYS A 120 0.30 6.87 18.51
C LYS A 120 1.38 7.59 19.32
N TYR A 121 2.39 8.13 18.66
CA TYR A 121 3.60 8.65 19.29
C TYR A 121 3.63 10.18 19.37
N GLY A 122 2.70 10.86 18.70
CA GLY A 122 2.58 12.32 18.69
C GLY A 122 3.86 13.00 18.20
N ASN A 123 4.18 14.13 18.83
CA ASN A 123 5.34 14.96 18.50
C ASN A 123 6.69 14.27 18.72
N LYS A 124 6.71 13.09 19.36
CA LYS A 124 7.92 12.29 19.52
C LYS A 124 8.32 11.59 18.23
N MET A 125 7.38 11.34 17.31
CA MET A 125 7.72 10.82 15.99
C MET A 125 8.25 11.95 15.11
N ILE A 126 9.46 11.77 14.61
CA ILE A 126 10.20 12.76 13.82
C ILE A 126 10.08 12.49 12.33
N ASP A 127 10.26 11.23 11.95
CA ASP A 127 10.33 10.79 10.55
C ASP A 127 10.14 9.27 10.47
N ILE A 128 9.83 8.81 9.26
CA ILE A 128 9.90 7.41 8.84
C ILE A 128 10.70 7.36 7.53
N VAL A 129 11.91 6.81 7.59
CA VAL A 129 12.86 6.82 6.49
C VAL A 129 12.68 5.55 5.63
N PRO A 130 12.42 5.65 4.32
CA PRO A 130 12.47 4.49 3.44
C PRO A 130 13.93 4.09 3.17
N ASP A 131 14.30 2.90 3.63
CA ASP A 131 15.59 2.24 3.36
C ASP A 131 15.34 1.04 2.44
N VAL A 132 14.98 1.34 1.20
CA VAL A 132 14.54 0.38 0.18
C VAL A 132 15.03 0.78 -1.22
N ASN A 133 15.02 -0.15 -2.16
CA ASN A 133 15.41 0.11 -3.56
C ASN A 133 14.34 0.88 -4.37
N GLY A 134 13.16 1.12 -3.81
CA GLY A 134 12.09 1.92 -4.39
C GLY A 134 11.12 1.20 -5.33
N VAL A 135 11.46 0.01 -5.86
CA VAL A 135 10.63 -0.65 -6.91
C VAL A 135 9.20 -0.90 -6.45
N TYR A 136 9.03 -1.43 -5.24
CA TYR A 136 7.69 -1.71 -4.70
C TYR A 136 7.11 -0.55 -3.92
N LEU A 137 7.96 0.35 -3.41
CA LEU A 137 7.50 1.53 -2.70
C LEU A 137 6.85 2.53 -3.65
N TYR A 138 7.53 2.86 -4.75
CA TYR A 138 7.08 3.86 -5.70
C TYR A 138 6.24 3.27 -6.82
N GLY A 139 6.58 2.06 -7.29
CA GLY A 139 5.97 1.46 -8.48
C GLY A 139 6.17 2.34 -9.72
N ASP A 140 5.09 2.61 -10.44
CA ASP A 140 5.08 3.39 -11.68
C ASP A 140 4.35 4.74 -11.55
N ASP A 141 3.83 5.11 -10.37
CA ASP A 141 3.43 6.49 -10.13
C ASP A 141 4.67 7.40 -10.02
N SER A 142 4.93 8.14 -11.10
CA SER A 142 5.99 9.16 -11.19
C SER A 142 5.98 10.23 -10.09
N ARG A 143 4.89 10.38 -9.33
CA ARG A 143 4.74 11.34 -8.23
C ARG A 143 4.99 10.70 -6.86
N ALA A 144 5.09 9.38 -6.77
CA ALA A 144 5.18 8.66 -5.49
C ALA A 144 6.33 9.16 -4.62
N ASP A 145 7.50 9.45 -5.21
CA ASP A 145 8.67 9.97 -4.50
C ASP A 145 8.40 11.35 -3.88
N GLN A 146 7.80 12.26 -4.66
CA GLN A 146 7.43 13.58 -4.19
C GLN A 146 6.38 13.51 -3.05
N ILE A 147 5.37 12.66 -3.19
CA ILE A 147 4.33 12.45 -2.16
C ILE A 147 4.95 11.97 -0.85
N ILE A 148 5.88 11.02 -0.92
CA ILE A 148 6.58 10.49 0.25
C ILE A 148 7.43 11.59 0.90
N GLU A 149 8.22 12.32 0.12
CA GLU A 149 9.12 13.32 0.69
C GLU A 149 8.35 14.50 1.30
N ASP A 150 7.23 14.92 0.70
CA ASP A 150 6.40 15.99 1.28
C ASP A 150 5.80 15.57 2.63
N PHE A 151 5.28 14.34 2.73
CA PHE A 151 4.81 13.82 4.01
C PHE A 151 5.91 13.74 5.06
N ARG A 152 7.12 13.30 4.68
CA ARG A 152 8.26 13.27 5.61
C ARG A 152 8.69 14.67 6.06
N LYS A 153 8.67 15.66 5.17
CA LYS A 153 8.90 17.07 5.54
C LYS A 153 7.86 17.57 6.53
N GLU A 154 6.58 17.22 6.35
CA GLU A 154 5.52 17.58 7.29
C GLU A 154 5.79 16.99 8.69
N LEU A 155 6.18 15.72 8.79
CA LEU A 155 6.56 15.10 10.06
C LEU A 155 7.67 15.87 10.76
N ARG A 156 8.74 16.19 10.03
CA ARG A 156 9.90 16.93 10.57
C ARG A 156 9.57 18.38 10.93
N ALA A 157 8.65 19.02 10.22
CA ALA A 157 8.25 20.40 10.47
C ALA A 157 7.43 20.55 11.77
N ASN A 158 6.64 19.53 12.13
CA ASN A 158 5.83 19.52 13.36
C ASN A 158 6.67 19.63 14.65
N LEU A 159 7.97 19.33 14.60
CA LEU A 159 8.90 19.60 15.69
C LEU A 159 9.12 21.09 15.94
N MET A 160 9.21 21.89 14.88
CA MET A 160 9.55 23.31 14.97
C MET A 160 8.41 24.15 15.55
N THR A 161 7.16 23.74 15.29
CA THR A 161 5.96 24.42 15.81
C THR A 161 5.64 24.04 17.26
N ALA A 162 6.13 22.89 17.75
CA ALA A 162 5.93 22.43 19.12
C ALA A 162 6.86 23.10 20.16
N GLY A 163 7.76 24.01 19.75
CA GLY A 163 8.63 24.75 20.67
C GLY A 163 9.68 23.91 21.39
N VAL A 164 10.09 22.78 20.80
CA VAL A 164 11.14 21.91 21.34
C VAL A 164 12.46 22.19 20.60
N LEU A 165 13.08 23.32 20.96
CA LEU A 165 14.50 23.64 20.72
C LEU A 165 15.03 24.47 21.89
#